data_AF-A0A3A8L2J0-F1
#
_entry.id   AF-A0A3A8L2J0-F1
#
_cell.length_a   1.000
_cell.length_b   1.000
_cell.length_c   1.000
_cell.angle_alpha   90.00
_cell.angle_beta   90.00
_cell.angle_gamma   90.00
#
_symmetry.space_group_name_H-M   'P 1'
#
loop_
_entity.id
_entity.type
_entity.pdbx_description
1 polymer ?
#
loop_
_entity_poly.entity_id
_entity_poly.type
_entity_poly.pdbx_seq_one_letter_code
_entity_poly.pdbx_strand_id
1 'polypeptide(L)'
;MHSALSRLLAQRALVATLTVSVLTACGDPKPPPTPDPPQVTLTVPEPNAAAPTLKIRVIVSGCDAVSQVAINDRETFIKTVPYTSGSMDFEIAANELKYTKGIAADLALNAKATCSDGRTNVSQPAAATFMPVTKLVRDPDPNGQVVTDFFIAEGGGAGVNFIGCGNPTTGIGTLFRVDAKGQLLKSVEMGLPCSPFTVYTDVNPSTDKRWVWTPGVGAIAVKSDFTISGRTKSTYSLANLSVTENGDAIIADENNNVSRLKHTSNNGATEWNFASPWPLVAPPLKKGSDVLVAFVRQPDVSTATVLQIVVARLGFDAAGEIKDPVSERVILNYNGNFSSPPLASFSPDGSILYLGFPFGSNQSRVQACRVDMDGCEGPALKWTSGNLPVPLQFILPYAAGSRVAAIGAQRVWFLNAETGAIANKDGKSVDASGTLRVIQVQLGRATSSEFYLLNGPARDGALPLEIVAVDSAEKGELFRYEISSSLSCSVDNDNRLWMRIGNDLVQALPLSDYRKVLP
;
A
#
# COMPACT_ATOMS: atom_id res chain seq x y z
N MET A 1 -21.34 58.04 24.93
CA MET A 1 -21.66 59.46 24.73
C MET A 1 -20.49 60.07 23.98
N HIS A 2 -20.63 60.23 22.67
CA HIS A 2 -21.11 61.46 22.04
C HIS A 2 -20.07 62.58 22.06
N SER A 3 -19.90 63.11 20.85
CA SER A 3 -19.48 64.48 20.54
C SER A 3 -17.98 64.75 20.58
N ALA A 4 -17.38 65.54 19.70
CA ALA A 4 -17.66 66.10 18.38
C ALA A 4 -16.64 67.26 18.26
N LEU A 5 -16.04 67.40 17.07
CA LEU A 5 -15.70 68.65 16.38
C LEU A 5 -15.25 69.89 17.19
N SER A 6 -14.18 70.54 16.72
CA SER A 6 -14.33 71.79 15.93
C SER A 6 -13.00 72.29 15.32
N ARG A 7 -12.94 72.22 13.99
CA ARG A 7 -12.82 73.32 13.01
C ARG A 7 -12.11 74.65 13.36
N LEU A 8 -11.39 75.11 12.31
CA LEU A 8 -11.17 76.50 11.83
C LEU A 8 -10.17 77.36 12.64
N LEU A 9 -9.41 78.33 12.10
CA LEU A 9 -9.37 79.06 10.82
C LEU A 9 -8.08 79.92 10.82
N ALA A 10 -7.59 80.30 9.63
CA ALA A 10 -7.25 81.68 9.20
C ALA A 10 -6.10 81.69 8.16
N GLN A 11 -6.01 82.58 7.17
CA GLN A 11 -6.97 83.40 6.41
C GLN A 11 -6.17 84.19 5.34
N ARG A 12 -6.91 84.73 4.35
CA ARG A 12 -6.60 85.86 3.41
C ARG A 12 -5.81 85.49 2.15
N ALA A 13 -6.29 85.68 0.92
CA ALA A 13 -6.92 86.82 0.18
C ALA A 13 -6.00 87.00 -1.06
N LEU A 14 -6.37 87.42 -2.28
CA LEU A 14 -7.47 88.18 -2.84
C LEU A 14 -7.37 88.08 -4.41
N VAL A 15 -8.47 88.36 -5.11
CA VAL A 15 -8.61 88.89 -6.51
C VAL A 15 -8.54 87.97 -7.74
N ALA A 16 -9.75 87.80 -8.29
CA ALA A 16 -10.20 87.86 -9.69
C ALA A 16 -9.20 87.88 -10.87
N THR A 17 -9.49 87.06 -11.88
CA THR A 17 -9.80 87.53 -13.25
C THR A 17 -10.48 86.41 -14.05
N LEU A 18 -11.69 86.68 -14.52
CA LEU A 18 -12.33 85.94 -15.61
C LEU A 18 -11.61 86.31 -16.91
N THR A 19 -10.99 85.33 -17.56
CA THR A 19 -10.68 85.41 -18.99
C THR A 19 -11.18 84.13 -19.65
N VAL A 20 -12.29 84.27 -20.37
CA VAL A 20 -12.72 83.31 -21.39
C VAL A 20 -11.76 83.48 -22.56
N SER A 21 -10.90 82.48 -22.78
CA SER A 21 -10.08 82.37 -23.98
C SER A 21 -10.30 80.99 -24.55
N VAL A 22 -11.14 80.95 -25.58
CA VAL A 22 -11.28 79.83 -26.50
C VAL A 22 -9.96 79.74 -27.27
N LEU A 23 -9.07 78.87 -26.82
CA LEU A 23 -7.93 78.39 -27.58
C LEU A 23 -8.17 76.91 -27.86
N THR A 24 -8.50 76.63 -29.12
CA THR A 24 -8.42 75.32 -29.74
C THR A 24 -6.98 74.82 -29.67
N ALA A 25 -6.64 74.13 -28.58
CA ALA A 25 -5.51 73.21 -28.55
C ALA A 25 -6.10 71.81 -28.79
N CYS A 26 -6.13 71.39 -30.05
CA CYS A 26 -6.13 69.97 -30.39
C CYS A 26 -4.79 69.41 -29.89
N GLY A 27 -4.69 69.13 -28.58
CA GLY A 27 -3.75 68.14 -28.11
C GLY A 27 -4.18 66.85 -28.76
N ASP A 28 -3.28 66.22 -29.51
CA ASP A 28 -3.50 64.87 -30.02
C ASP A 28 -4.12 64.04 -28.89
N PRO A 29 -5.21 63.30 -29.16
CA PRO A 29 -5.82 62.47 -28.13
C PRO A 29 -4.68 61.65 -27.52
N LYS A 30 -4.47 61.84 -26.20
CA LYS A 30 -3.46 61.09 -25.46
C LYS A 30 -3.59 59.64 -25.92
N PRO A 31 -2.52 59.02 -26.46
CA PRO A 31 -2.64 57.67 -27.01
C PRO A 31 -3.31 56.81 -25.95
N PRO A 32 -4.32 55.99 -26.33
CA PRO A 32 -5.05 55.18 -25.37
C PRO A 32 -4.03 54.47 -24.49
N PRO A 33 -4.24 54.42 -23.16
CA PRO A 33 -3.29 53.78 -22.26
C PRO A 33 -2.98 52.38 -22.80
N THR A 34 -1.70 52.05 -22.93
CA THR A 34 -1.27 50.74 -23.43
C THR A 34 -1.98 49.67 -22.60
N PRO A 35 -2.77 48.78 -23.20
CA PRO A 35 -3.53 47.78 -22.47
C PRO A 35 -2.59 46.92 -21.61
N ASP A 36 -2.88 46.80 -20.32
CA ASP A 36 -2.07 46.02 -19.38
C ASP A 36 -1.92 44.58 -19.88
N PRO A 37 -0.70 44.01 -19.94
CA PRO A 37 -0.49 42.66 -20.45
C PRO A 37 -1.36 41.66 -19.68
N PRO A 38 -1.94 40.65 -20.35
CA PRO A 38 -2.82 39.71 -19.69
C PRO A 38 -2.08 39.04 -18.53
N GLN A 39 -2.72 38.93 -17.37
CA GLN A 39 -2.20 38.17 -16.24
C GLN A 39 -2.91 36.82 -16.23
N VAL A 40 -2.13 35.75 -16.18
CA VAL A 40 -2.65 34.37 -16.21
C VAL A 40 -2.15 33.65 -14.98
N THR A 41 -3.08 33.08 -14.22
CA THR A 41 -2.77 32.22 -13.07
C THR A 41 -3.38 30.85 -13.31
N LEU A 42 -2.57 29.81 -13.17
CA LEU A 42 -3.03 28.42 -13.13
C LEU A 42 -2.76 27.88 -11.72
N THR A 43 -3.76 27.26 -11.12
CA THR A 43 -3.62 26.55 -9.86
C THR A 43 -4.17 25.13 -9.97
N VAL A 44 -3.55 24.20 -9.27
CA VAL A 44 -4.04 22.83 -9.11
C VAL A 44 -4.55 22.72 -7.67
N PRO A 45 -5.88 22.70 -7.44
CA PRO A 45 -6.44 22.73 -6.09
C PRO A 45 -5.96 21.55 -5.21
N GLU A 46 -5.76 20.39 -5.82
CA GLU A 46 -5.22 19.18 -5.19
C GLU A 46 -3.92 18.81 -5.93
N PRO A 47 -2.76 19.37 -5.52
CA PRO A 47 -1.50 19.19 -6.25
C PRO A 47 -0.95 17.76 -6.16
N ASN A 48 -1.41 16.93 -5.23
CA ASN A 48 -1.15 15.49 -5.24
C ASN A 48 -2.48 14.75 -5.28
N ALA A 49 -2.84 14.23 -6.45
CA ALA A 49 -4.18 13.73 -6.73
C ALA A 49 -4.15 12.30 -7.28
N ALA A 50 -4.80 11.40 -6.56
CA ALA A 50 -5.23 10.10 -7.06
C ALA A 50 -6.71 10.19 -7.43
N ALA A 51 -7.01 10.56 -8.67
CA ALA A 51 -8.37 10.83 -9.12
C ALA A 51 -8.61 10.34 -10.57
N PRO A 52 -9.88 10.16 -11.00
CA PRO A 52 -10.17 9.84 -12.40
C PRO A 52 -9.69 10.92 -13.37
N THR A 53 -9.69 12.18 -12.93
CA THR A 53 -9.25 13.35 -13.69
C THR A 53 -8.48 14.32 -12.78
N LEU A 54 -7.59 15.12 -13.36
CA LEU A 54 -6.86 16.18 -12.66
C LEU A 54 -7.61 17.50 -12.79
N LYS A 55 -8.06 18.06 -11.66
CA LYS A 55 -8.77 19.35 -11.60
C LYS A 55 -7.79 20.51 -11.62
N ILE A 56 -8.07 21.51 -12.44
CA ILE A 56 -7.23 22.71 -12.62
C ILE A 56 -8.14 23.92 -12.63
N ARG A 57 -7.64 25.02 -12.06
CA ARG A 57 -8.28 26.32 -12.05
C ARG A 57 -7.42 27.33 -12.80
N VAL A 58 -8.03 28.08 -13.71
CA VAL A 58 -7.37 29.18 -14.43
C VAL A 58 -8.12 30.48 -14.24
N ILE A 59 -7.34 31.54 -14.02
CA ILE A 59 -7.82 32.92 -13.92
C ILE A 59 -7.02 33.75 -14.93
N VAL A 60 -7.73 34.47 -15.80
CA VAL A 60 -7.15 35.43 -16.75
C VAL A 60 -7.73 36.82 -16.49
N SER A 61 -6.86 37.82 -16.32
CA SER A 61 -7.22 39.23 -16.23
C SER A 61 -6.39 40.08 -17.21
N GLY A 62 -6.80 41.32 -17.48
CA GLY A 62 -6.13 42.20 -18.46
C GLY A 62 -6.50 41.95 -19.94
N CYS A 63 -7.47 41.08 -20.21
CA CYS A 63 -8.13 40.94 -21.51
C CYS A 63 -9.60 41.37 -21.40
N ASP A 64 -10.12 42.09 -22.40
CA ASP A 64 -11.57 42.31 -22.56
C ASP A 64 -12.29 41.02 -22.99
N ALA A 65 -11.63 40.22 -23.85
CA ALA A 65 -12.05 38.89 -24.23
C ALA A 65 -10.82 37.98 -24.44
N VAL A 66 -10.94 36.72 -24.04
CA VAL A 66 -9.91 35.70 -24.25
C VAL A 66 -10.31 34.84 -25.45
N SER A 67 -9.43 34.75 -26.44
CA SER A 67 -9.67 33.92 -27.63
C SER A 67 -9.36 32.44 -27.35
N GLN A 68 -8.30 32.19 -26.58
CA GLN A 68 -7.83 30.83 -26.32
C GLN A 68 -7.05 30.76 -25.01
N VAL A 69 -7.21 29.65 -24.27
CA VAL A 69 -6.30 29.23 -23.21
C VAL A 69 -5.74 27.86 -23.56
N ALA A 70 -4.42 27.79 -23.77
CA ALA A 70 -3.69 26.54 -24.00
C ALA A 70 -3.05 26.07 -22.69
N ILE A 71 -3.21 24.80 -22.38
CA ILE A 71 -2.64 24.14 -21.21
C ILE A 71 -1.47 23.27 -21.67
N ASN A 72 -0.33 23.45 -21.03
CA ASN A 72 0.89 22.70 -21.32
C ASN A 72 1.44 22.07 -20.05
N ASP A 73 2.06 20.90 -20.16
CA ASP A 73 3.02 20.41 -19.17
C ASP A 73 4.43 20.80 -19.64
N ARG A 74 5.06 21.73 -18.92
CA ARG A 74 6.31 22.38 -19.34
C ARG A 74 6.13 22.99 -20.74
N GLU A 75 6.76 22.40 -21.75
CA GLU A 75 6.68 22.82 -23.15
C GLU A 75 5.74 21.93 -23.99
N THR A 76 5.21 20.86 -23.42
CA THR A 76 4.33 19.92 -24.14
C THR A 76 2.89 20.40 -24.07
N PHE A 77 2.31 20.73 -25.21
CA PHE A 77 0.89 21.03 -25.32
C PHE A 77 0.03 19.83 -24.92
N ILE A 78 -0.94 20.08 -24.04
CA ILE A 78 -1.93 19.09 -23.61
C ILE A 78 -3.24 19.35 -24.37
N LYS A 79 -3.84 20.54 -24.15
CA LYS A 79 -5.12 20.89 -24.76
C LYS A 79 -5.43 22.37 -24.74
N THR A 80 -6.48 22.74 -25.46
CA THR A 80 -7.10 24.07 -25.39
C THR A 80 -8.39 24.00 -24.59
N VAL A 81 -8.63 24.97 -23.73
CA VAL A 81 -9.88 25.11 -22.97
C VAL A 81 -10.60 26.40 -23.36
N PRO A 82 -11.94 26.38 -23.52
CA PRO A 82 -12.71 27.60 -23.70
C PRO A 82 -12.65 28.44 -22.43
N TYR A 83 -12.44 29.75 -22.56
CA TYR A 83 -12.45 30.68 -21.44
C TYR A 83 -13.54 31.73 -21.63
N THR A 84 -14.48 31.81 -20.68
CA THR A 84 -15.62 32.73 -20.75
C THR A 84 -15.40 33.96 -19.87
N SER A 85 -15.15 33.77 -18.57
CA SER A 85 -14.80 34.86 -17.64
C SER A 85 -14.41 34.32 -16.26
N GLY A 86 -13.75 35.16 -15.45
CA GLY A 86 -13.55 34.92 -14.02
C GLY A 86 -12.61 33.76 -13.68
N SER A 87 -12.99 32.96 -12.69
CA SER A 87 -12.27 31.74 -12.33
C SER A 87 -12.95 30.55 -12.99
N MET A 88 -12.21 29.80 -13.81
CA MET A 88 -12.72 28.61 -14.49
C MET A 88 -12.01 27.35 -14.03
N ASP A 89 -12.80 26.33 -13.73
CA ASP A 89 -12.32 25.00 -13.42
C ASP A 89 -12.49 24.09 -14.64
N PHE A 90 -11.48 23.28 -14.94
CA PHE A 90 -11.55 22.23 -15.95
C PHE A 90 -10.74 21.01 -15.50
N GLU A 91 -10.95 19.90 -16.21
CA GLU A 91 -10.37 18.61 -15.85
C GLU A 91 -9.48 18.11 -16.97
N ILE A 92 -8.30 17.58 -16.65
CA ILE A 92 -7.47 16.81 -17.59
C ILE A 92 -7.71 15.32 -17.35
N ALA A 93 -8.10 14.61 -18.41
CA ALA A 93 -8.26 13.17 -18.36
C ALA A 93 -6.92 12.43 -18.50
N ALA A 94 -6.84 11.22 -17.97
CA ALA A 94 -5.62 10.43 -17.98
C ALA A 94 -5.03 10.24 -19.39
N ASN A 95 -5.87 10.00 -20.39
CA ASN A 95 -5.43 9.81 -21.79
C ASN A 95 -4.93 11.09 -22.49
N GLU A 96 -5.07 12.27 -21.86
CA GLU A 96 -4.54 13.54 -22.37
C GLU A 96 -3.09 13.79 -21.90
N LEU A 97 -2.60 13.03 -20.92
CA LEU A 97 -1.27 13.20 -20.35
C LEU A 97 -0.27 12.18 -20.92
N LYS A 98 1.00 12.59 -20.97
CA LYS A 98 2.11 11.70 -21.30
C LYS A 98 2.81 11.25 -20.01
N TYR A 99 2.93 9.94 -19.85
CA TYR A 99 3.57 9.33 -18.69
C TYR A 99 4.95 8.85 -19.08
N THR A 100 6.00 9.46 -18.54
CA THR A 100 7.40 9.19 -18.94
C THR A 100 8.23 8.49 -17.86
N LYS A 101 7.71 8.41 -16.63
CA LYS A 101 8.40 7.84 -15.45
C LYS A 101 7.42 7.07 -14.55
N GLY A 102 6.80 6.00 -15.07
CA GLY A 102 5.66 5.40 -14.38
C GLY A 102 4.40 6.26 -14.55
N ILE A 103 3.34 5.96 -13.79
CA ILE A 103 1.97 6.48 -14.07
C ILE A 103 1.49 7.52 -13.04
N ALA A 104 2.28 7.80 -12.00
CA ALA A 104 2.15 9.09 -11.33
C ALA A 104 2.85 10.14 -12.22
N ALA A 105 2.09 10.98 -12.90
CA ALA A 105 2.66 12.03 -13.73
C ALA A 105 3.18 13.17 -12.85
N ASP A 106 4.50 13.43 -12.92
CA ASP A 106 5.13 14.62 -12.35
C ASP A 106 4.99 15.81 -13.32
N LEU A 107 3.94 16.58 -13.13
CA LEU A 107 3.52 17.67 -14.00
C LEU A 107 4.07 19.01 -13.51
N ALA A 108 4.41 19.88 -14.45
CA ALA A 108 4.65 21.30 -14.21
C ALA A 108 3.76 22.10 -15.18
N LEU A 109 2.50 22.28 -14.79
CA LEU A 109 1.44 22.80 -15.65
C LEU A 109 1.54 24.31 -15.78
N ASN A 110 1.37 24.82 -16.99
CA ASN A 110 1.19 26.25 -17.23
C ASN A 110 0.01 26.50 -18.18
N ALA A 111 -0.61 27.66 -18.03
CA ALA A 111 -1.64 28.16 -18.94
C ALA A 111 -1.07 29.32 -19.76
N LYS A 112 -1.21 29.24 -21.08
CA LYS A 112 -0.97 30.33 -22.01
C LYS A 112 -2.32 30.89 -22.46
N ALA A 113 -2.62 32.14 -22.10
CA ALA A 113 -3.81 32.82 -22.58
C ALA A 113 -3.46 33.75 -23.75
N THR A 114 -4.35 33.81 -24.72
CA THR A 114 -4.31 34.75 -25.86
C THR A 114 -5.56 35.62 -25.79
N CYS A 115 -5.41 36.94 -25.65
CA CYS A 115 -6.53 37.87 -25.75
C CYS A 115 -7.05 37.92 -27.21
N SER A 116 -8.26 38.43 -27.42
CA SER A 116 -8.83 38.65 -28.76
C SER A 116 -8.02 39.64 -29.62
N ASP A 117 -7.27 40.54 -28.98
CA ASP A 117 -6.37 41.52 -29.61
C ASP A 117 -4.97 40.96 -29.98
N GLY A 118 -4.73 39.67 -29.72
CA GLY A 118 -3.48 38.97 -30.05
C GLY A 118 -2.40 39.02 -28.96
N ARG A 119 -2.59 39.76 -27.86
CA ARG A 119 -1.64 39.74 -26.74
C ARG A 119 -1.67 38.39 -26.03
N THR A 120 -0.51 37.90 -25.60
CA THR A 120 -0.40 36.61 -24.91
C THR A 120 0.42 36.72 -23.63
N ASN A 121 0.10 35.91 -22.64
CA ASN A 121 0.98 35.68 -21.49
C ASN A 121 0.86 34.23 -20.99
N VAL A 122 1.84 33.79 -20.19
CA VAL A 122 1.95 32.44 -19.63
C VAL A 122 1.98 32.53 -18.12
N SER A 123 1.25 31.65 -17.44
CA SER A 123 1.29 31.55 -15.99
C SER A 123 2.63 31.02 -15.48
N GLN A 124 2.92 31.25 -14.20
CA GLN A 124 3.96 30.46 -13.53
C GLN A 124 3.59 28.97 -13.55
N PRO A 125 4.58 28.05 -13.59
CA PRO A 125 4.31 26.62 -13.51
C PRO A 125 3.71 26.22 -12.17
N ALA A 126 2.64 25.43 -12.19
CA ALA A 126 2.08 24.77 -11.02
C ALA A 126 2.52 23.30 -11.02
N ALA A 127 3.26 22.91 -9.99
CA ALA A 127 3.66 21.51 -9.80
C ALA A 127 2.46 20.67 -9.38
N ALA A 128 2.32 19.48 -9.97
CA ALA A 128 1.32 18.51 -9.54
C ALA A 128 1.80 17.07 -9.78
N THR A 129 1.40 16.16 -8.91
CA THR A 129 1.53 14.71 -9.07
C THR A 129 0.12 14.15 -9.30
N PHE A 130 -0.07 13.45 -10.41
CA PHE A 130 -1.37 12.87 -10.77
C PHE A 130 -1.26 11.38 -11.03
N MET A 131 -1.94 10.56 -10.23
CA MET A 131 -2.12 9.14 -10.48
C MET A 131 -3.56 8.89 -10.94
N PRO A 132 -3.78 8.42 -12.19
CA PRO A 132 -5.11 8.12 -12.67
C PRO A 132 -5.65 6.87 -11.97
N VAL A 133 -6.90 6.95 -11.52
CA VAL A 133 -7.61 5.87 -10.82
C VAL A 133 -9.01 5.68 -11.42
N THR A 134 -9.59 4.51 -11.20
CA THR A 134 -10.97 4.22 -11.65
C THR A 134 -11.98 5.02 -10.83
N LYS A 135 -11.75 5.12 -9.53
CA LYS A 135 -12.72 5.67 -8.58
C LYS A 135 -12.01 6.32 -7.40
N LEU A 136 -12.60 7.40 -6.90
CA LEU A 136 -12.26 8.06 -5.64
C LEU A 136 -13.53 8.11 -4.77
N VAL A 137 -13.41 7.69 -3.52
CA VAL A 137 -14.45 7.70 -2.50
C VAL A 137 -13.97 8.58 -1.36
N ARG A 138 -14.81 9.55 -0.98
CA ARG A 138 -14.57 10.48 0.12
C ARG A 138 -15.65 10.29 1.18
N ASP A 139 -15.29 10.56 2.42
CA ASP A 139 -16.29 10.67 3.49
C ASP A 139 -17.11 11.95 3.29
N PRO A 140 -18.44 11.93 3.54
CA PRO A 140 -19.24 13.16 3.54
C PRO A 140 -18.76 14.21 4.55
N ASP A 141 -18.17 13.79 5.67
CA ASP A 141 -17.45 14.67 6.60
C ASP A 141 -16.02 14.92 6.08
N PRO A 142 -15.60 16.18 5.86
CA PRO A 142 -14.23 16.51 5.46
C PRO A 142 -13.14 15.98 6.42
N ASN A 143 -13.48 15.74 7.68
CA ASN A 143 -12.58 15.15 8.68
C ASN A 143 -12.83 13.65 8.90
N GLY A 144 -13.88 13.11 8.28
CA GLY A 144 -14.22 11.70 8.32
C GLY A 144 -13.21 10.86 7.56
N GLN A 145 -13.20 9.56 7.83
CA GLN A 145 -12.30 8.59 7.23
C GLN A 145 -13.13 7.43 6.71
N VAL A 146 -13.02 7.17 5.40
CA VAL A 146 -13.88 6.19 4.71
C VAL A 146 -13.68 4.77 5.25
N VAL A 147 -12.42 4.37 5.46
CA VAL A 147 -12.06 3.04 5.97
C VAL A 147 -10.96 3.19 7.02
N THR A 148 -10.88 2.27 7.98
CA THR A 148 -9.81 2.28 9.00
C THR A 148 -8.42 2.24 8.39
N ASP A 149 -7.40 2.55 9.20
CA ASP A 149 -6.03 2.71 8.71
C ASP A 149 -5.52 1.50 7.93
N PHE A 150 -5.87 0.31 8.41
CA PHE A 150 -5.64 -0.95 7.72
C PHE A 150 -6.99 -1.58 7.44
N PHE A 151 -7.15 -2.11 6.23
CA PHE A 151 -8.39 -2.73 5.79
C PHE A 151 -8.09 -3.81 4.76
N ILE A 152 -9.07 -4.66 4.52
CA ILE A 152 -9.10 -5.59 3.39
C ILE A 152 -10.33 -5.34 2.52
N ALA A 153 -10.18 -5.55 1.22
CA ALA A 153 -11.27 -5.51 0.26
C ALA A 153 -11.83 -6.93 0.04
N GLU A 154 -13.14 -7.08 0.13
CA GLU A 154 -13.87 -8.33 -0.07
C GLU A 154 -14.99 -8.12 -1.08
N GLY A 155 -15.21 -9.11 -1.96
CA GLY A 155 -16.18 -9.01 -3.04
C GLY A 155 -15.55 -8.37 -4.28
N GLY A 156 -16.40 -7.97 -5.24
CA GLY A 156 -15.97 -7.44 -6.53
C GLY A 156 -17.01 -6.49 -7.13
N GLY A 157 -16.61 -5.74 -8.16
CA GLY A 157 -17.45 -4.78 -8.87
C GLY A 157 -18.16 -3.80 -7.94
N ALA A 158 -19.49 -3.71 -8.08
CA ALA A 158 -20.33 -2.84 -7.25
C ALA A 158 -20.57 -3.39 -5.82
N GLY A 159 -20.28 -4.67 -5.58
CA GLY A 159 -20.52 -5.37 -4.31
C GLY A 159 -19.29 -5.46 -3.42
N VAL A 160 -18.23 -4.72 -3.71
CA VAL A 160 -17.02 -4.69 -2.88
C VAL A 160 -17.30 -3.99 -1.54
N ASN A 161 -16.80 -4.60 -0.47
CA ASN A 161 -16.85 -4.09 0.89
C ASN A 161 -15.45 -4.05 1.48
N PHE A 162 -15.24 -3.12 2.40
CA PHE A 162 -13.99 -2.90 3.10
C PHE A 162 -14.16 -3.28 4.55
N ILE A 163 -13.28 -4.14 5.04
CA ILE A 163 -13.32 -4.61 6.42
C ILE A 163 -12.05 -4.17 7.12
N GLY A 164 -12.24 -3.52 8.25
CA GLY A 164 -11.17 -2.82 8.94
C GLY A 164 -11.37 -2.87 10.46
N CYS A 165 -10.30 -2.66 11.22
CA CYS A 165 -10.27 -2.74 12.68
C CYS A 165 -9.87 -1.37 13.21
N GLY A 166 -10.66 -0.81 14.11
CA GLY A 166 -10.33 0.42 14.83
C GLY A 166 -10.55 0.26 16.33
N ASN A 167 -9.86 1.06 17.13
CA ASN A 167 -10.12 1.16 18.57
C ASN A 167 -10.91 2.45 18.83
N PRO A 168 -12.24 2.38 19.07
CA PRO A 168 -13.03 3.54 19.48
C PRO A 168 -12.53 4.09 20.82
N THR A 169 -13.14 5.18 21.30
CA THR A 169 -12.80 5.81 22.59
C THR A 169 -12.88 4.86 23.79
N THR A 170 -13.57 3.72 23.66
CA THR A 170 -13.64 2.65 24.65
C THR A 170 -12.35 1.82 24.78
N GLY A 171 -11.43 1.92 23.83
CA GLY A 171 -10.19 1.13 23.77
C GLY A 171 -10.38 -0.33 23.37
N ILE A 172 -11.60 -0.76 23.09
CA ILE A 172 -11.93 -2.13 22.66
C ILE A 172 -11.84 -2.17 21.14
N GLY A 173 -11.06 -3.10 20.58
CA GLY A 173 -10.99 -3.24 19.13
C GLY A 173 -12.34 -3.65 18.54
N THR A 174 -12.73 -2.95 17.48
CA THR A 174 -14.01 -3.12 16.78
C THR A 174 -13.75 -3.29 15.29
N LEU A 175 -14.38 -4.30 14.70
CA LEU A 175 -14.43 -4.46 13.26
C LEU A 175 -15.53 -3.60 12.66
N PHE A 176 -15.23 -2.99 11.53
CA PHE A 176 -16.15 -2.21 10.72
C PHE A 176 -16.22 -2.80 9.32
N ARG A 177 -17.42 -2.82 8.74
CA ARG A 177 -17.64 -3.06 7.31
C ARG A 177 -18.18 -1.80 6.68
N VAL A 178 -17.52 -1.35 5.63
CA VAL A 178 -17.90 -0.18 4.83
C VAL A 178 -18.10 -0.61 3.39
N ASP A 179 -19.06 -0.02 2.67
CA ASP A 179 -19.29 -0.29 1.25
C ASP A 179 -18.41 0.57 0.32
N ALA A 180 -18.51 0.35 -0.99
CA ALA A 180 -17.85 1.17 -2.01
C ALA A 180 -18.33 2.61 -2.12
N LYS A 181 -19.26 3.06 -1.30
CA LYS A 181 -19.73 4.46 -1.21
C LYS A 181 -19.28 5.12 0.10
N GLY A 182 -18.54 4.41 0.96
CA GLY A 182 -18.13 4.91 2.26
C GLY A 182 -19.20 4.79 3.34
N GLN A 183 -20.27 4.01 3.11
CA GLN A 183 -21.32 3.81 4.11
C GLN A 183 -20.97 2.65 5.05
N LEU A 184 -21.00 2.92 6.36
CA LEU A 184 -20.89 1.88 7.38
C LEU A 184 -22.10 0.94 7.28
N LEU A 185 -21.84 -0.33 7.00
CA LEU A 185 -22.87 -1.37 6.90
C LEU A 185 -23.06 -2.13 8.21
N LYS A 186 -21.96 -2.51 8.87
CA LYS A 186 -21.96 -3.34 10.08
C LYS A 186 -20.73 -3.05 10.94
N SER A 187 -20.84 -3.34 12.24
CA SER A 187 -19.70 -3.39 13.15
C SER A 187 -19.86 -4.50 14.19
N VAL A 188 -18.75 -4.97 14.75
CA VAL A 188 -18.73 -5.94 15.85
C VAL A 188 -17.51 -5.74 16.74
N GLU A 189 -17.71 -5.76 18.07
CA GLU A 189 -16.62 -5.68 19.03
C GLU A 189 -15.85 -7.01 19.07
N MET A 190 -14.54 -6.95 18.91
CA MET A 190 -13.67 -8.13 18.87
C MET A 190 -13.30 -8.66 20.25
N GLY A 191 -13.35 -7.78 21.27
CA GLY A 191 -12.80 -8.05 22.60
C GLY A 191 -11.28 -8.22 22.62
N LEU A 192 -10.59 -7.81 21.55
CA LEU A 192 -9.13 -7.77 21.42
C LEU A 192 -8.77 -6.43 20.78
N PRO A 193 -7.69 -5.74 21.19
CA PRO A 193 -7.28 -4.47 20.59
C PRO A 193 -6.84 -4.65 19.12
N CYS A 194 -7.14 -3.62 18.31
CA CYS A 194 -6.57 -3.46 16.98
C CYS A 194 -5.17 -2.83 17.08
N SER A 195 -4.30 -3.16 16.14
CA SER A 195 -3.02 -2.46 15.95
C SER A 195 -2.71 -2.32 14.46
N PRO A 196 -1.66 -1.56 14.08
CA PRO A 196 -1.17 -1.54 12.71
C PRO A 196 -0.76 -2.92 12.16
N PHE A 197 -0.52 -3.89 13.03
CA PHE A 197 -0.15 -5.25 12.67
C PHE A 197 -1.33 -6.23 12.66
N THR A 198 -2.57 -5.75 12.82
CA THR A 198 -3.75 -6.62 12.74
C THR A 198 -3.88 -7.20 11.33
N VAL A 199 -3.96 -8.52 11.26
CA VAL A 199 -4.01 -9.31 10.02
C VAL A 199 -5.42 -9.84 9.81
N TYR A 200 -5.86 -9.83 8.55
CA TYR A 200 -7.14 -10.39 8.11
C TYR A 200 -6.85 -11.49 7.10
N THR A 201 -7.43 -12.67 7.32
CA THR A 201 -7.30 -13.76 6.35
C THR A 201 -8.38 -13.66 5.28
N ASP A 202 -8.21 -14.40 4.20
CA ASP A 202 -9.30 -14.59 3.24
C ASP A 202 -10.49 -15.31 3.89
N VAL A 203 -11.68 -15.08 3.33
CA VAL A 203 -12.89 -15.83 3.72
C VAL A 203 -12.73 -17.25 3.21
N ASN A 204 -12.87 -18.21 4.11
CA ASN A 204 -12.92 -19.61 3.77
C ASN A 204 -14.26 -19.93 3.07
N PRO A 205 -14.25 -20.46 1.84
CA PRO A 205 -15.46 -20.62 1.04
C PRO A 205 -16.42 -21.70 1.59
N SER A 206 -15.93 -22.65 2.38
CA SER A 206 -16.73 -23.73 2.94
C SER A 206 -17.45 -23.33 4.22
N THR A 207 -16.87 -22.42 5.00
CA THR A 207 -17.40 -22.03 6.31
C THR A 207 -17.95 -20.61 6.37
N ASP A 208 -17.73 -19.82 5.32
CA ASP A 208 -18.08 -18.40 5.23
C ASP A 208 -17.48 -17.56 6.37
N LYS A 209 -16.26 -17.92 6.79
CA LYS A 209 -15.55 -17.30 7.91
C LYS A 209 -14.16 -16.88 7.53
N ARG A 210 -13.67 -15.81 8.16
CA ARG A 210 -12.26 -15.43 8.16
C ARG A 210 -11.74 -15.29 9.57
N TRP A 211 -10.42 -15.40 9.71
CA TRP A 211 -9.74 -15.05 10.94
C TRP A 211 -9.28 -13.59 10.87
N VAL A 212 -9.50 -12.87 11.96
CA VAL A 212 -8.87 -11.57 12.21
C VAL A 212 -8.04 -11.70 13.47
N TRP A 213 -6.78 -11.31 13.42
CA TRP A 213 -5.87 -11.51 14.53
C TRP A 213 -4.84 -10.41 14.66
N THR A 214 -4.36 -10.20 15.88
CA THR A 214 -3.34 -9.21 16.20
C THR A 214 -2.14 -9.93 16.84
N PRO A 215 -0.92 -9.81 16.28
CA PRO A 215 0.30 -10.38 16.87
C PRO A 215 0.49 -9.94 18.33
N GLY A 216 0.96 -10.85 19.18
CA GLY A 216 1.13 -10.64 20.63
C GLY A 216 -0.19 -10.60 21.42
N VAL A 217 -1.32 -10.80 20.74
CA VAL A 217 -2.66 -10.74 21.33
C VAL A 217 -3.40 -12.02 20.97
N GLY A 218 -4.39 -11.99 20.08
CA GLY A 218 -5.24 -13.14 19.82
C GLY A 218 -5.93 -13.06 18.47
N ALA A 219 -6.82 -14.02 18.23
CA ALA A 219 -7.59 -14.13 16.99
C ALA A 219 -9.07 -14.34 17.27
N ILE A 220 -9.90 -13.92 16.31
CA ILE A 220 -11.32 -14.24 16.23
C ILE A 220 -11.66 -14.78 14.83
N ALA A 221 -12.58 -15.74 14.77
CA ALA A 221 -13.20 -16.20 13.53
C ALA A 221 -14.54 -15.49 13.34
N VAL A 222 -14.67 -14.73 12.25
CA VAL A 222 -15.82 -13.86 11.96
C VAL A 222 -16.47 -14.31 10.66
N LYS A 223 -17.80 -14.43 10.68
CA LYS A 223 -18.60 -14.75 9.49
C LYS A 223 -18.77 -13.55 8.58
N SER A 224 -19.19 -13.78 7.33
CA SER A 224 -19.57 -12.69 6.42
C SER A 224 -20.70 -11.82 6.98
N ASP A 225 -21.55 -12.32 7.89
CA ASP A 225 -22.60 -11.51 8.53
C ASP A 225 -22.13 -10.68 9.73
N PHE A 226 -20.82 -10.70 10.05
CA PHE A 226 -20.17 -10.08 11.22
C PHE A 226 -20.41 -10.79 12.56
N THR A 227 -20.93 -12.01 12.56
CA THR A 227 -21.03 -12.84 13.76
C THR A 227 -19.68 -13.48 14.11
N ILE A 228 -19.21 -13.30 15.34
CA ILE A 228 -18.04 -14.02 15.87
C ILE A 228 -18.45 -15.45 16.20
N SER A 229 -17.70 -16.42 15.69
CA SER A 229 -17.99 -17.85 15.88
C SER A 229 -16.86 -18.64 16.53
N GLY A 230 -15.67 -18.07 16.65
CA GLY A 230 -14.55 -18.67 17.35
C GLY A 230 -13.55 -17.60 17.78
N ARG A 231 -12.72 -17.92 18.77
CA ARG A 231 -11.69 -17.02 19.30
C ARG A 231 -10.59 -17.75 20.06
N THR A 232 -9.42 -17.15 20.15
CA THR A 232 -8.38 -17.58 21.09
C THR A 232 -8.78 -17.25 22.53
N LYS A 233 -8.10 -17.87 23.51
CA LYS A 233 -8.20 -17.44 24.91
C LYS A 233 -7.74 -15.98 25.01
N SER A 234 -8.33 -15.21 25.93
CA SER A 234 -7.95 -13.81 26.16
C SER A 234 -6.51 -13.64 26.64
N THR A 235 -5.92 -14.68 27.24
CA THR A 235 -4.54 -14.73 27.73
C THR A 235 -3.56 -15.36 26.72
N TYR A 236 -4.04 -15.76 25.55
CA TYR A 236 -3.16 -16.27 24.51
C TYR A 236 -2.29 -15.12 23.97
N SER A 237 -1.06 -15.40 23.55
CA SER A 237 -0.20 -14.43 22.87
C SER A 237 0.17 -15.00 21.51
N LEU A 238 -0.57 -14.60 20.49
CA LEU A 238 -0.49 -15.19 19.16
C LEU A 238 0.70 -14.62 18.37
N ALA A 239 1.63 -15.47 17.93
CA ALA A 239 2.75 -15.10 17.08
C ALA A 239 2.44 -15.32 15.59
N ASN A 240 1.70 -16.39 15.25
CA ASN A 240 1.38 -16.72 13.88
C ASN A 240 0.04 -17.45 13.75
N LEU A 241 -0.61 -17.32 12.59
CA LEU A 241 -1.84 -18.00 12.24
C LEU A 241 -1.85 -18.35 10.75
N SER A 242 -2.08 -19.62 10.44
CA SER A 242 -2.46 -20.07 9.09
C SER A 242 -3.86 -20.66 9.10
N VAL A 243 -4.58 -20.51 8.00
CA VAL A 243 -5.96 -21.00 7.85
C VAL A 243 -5.96 -22.24 6.99
N THR A 244 -6.72 -23.23 7.42
CA THR A 244 -6.84 -24.51 6.74
C THR A 244 -8.10 -24.56 5.87
N GLU A 245 -8.17 -25.56 4.99
CA GLU A 245 -9.28 -25.72 4.03
C GLU A 245 -10.66 -25.85 4.70
N ASN A 246 -10.74 -26.38 5.92
CA ASN A 246 -11.99 -26.52 6.68
C ASN A 246 -12.34 -25.27 7.50
N GLY A 247 -11.57 -24.19 7.38
CA GLY A 247 -11.74 -22.93 8.11
C GLY A 247 -11.05 -22.87 9.47
N ASP A 248 -10.55 -23.98 10.02
CA ASP A 248 -9.79 -23.98 11.28
C ASP A 248 -8.47 -23.24 11.13
N ALA A 249 -7.96 -22.71 12.24
CA ALA A 249 -6.64 -22.08 12.30
C ALA A 249 -5.60 -23.05 12.87
N ILE A 250 -4.41 -23.05 12.29
CA ILE A 250 -3.19 -23.49 12.98
C ILE A 250 -2.53 -22.25 13.55
N ILE A 251 -2.45 -22.19 14.87
CA ILE A 251 -1.91 -21.04 15.62
C ILE A 251 -0.58 -21.41 16.24
N ALA A 252 0.32 -20.45 16.32
CA ALA A 252 1.56 -20.55 17.09
C ALA A 252 1.65 -19.38 18.09
N ASP A 253 2.08 -19.66 19.32
CA ASP A 253 2.35 -18.62 20.32
C ASP A 253 3.84 -18.22 20.37
N GLU A 254 4.13 -17.19 21.15
CA GLU A 254 5.51 -16.69 21.39
C GLU A 254 6.42 -17.70 22.11
N ASN A 255 5.83 -18.74 22.73
CA ASN A 255 6.57 -19.83 23.38
C ASN A 255 6.76 -21.04 22.44
N ASN A 256 6.49 -20.89 21.14
CA ASN A 256 6.61 -21.92 20.11
C ASN A 256 5.62 -23.10 20.26
N ASN A 257 4.52 -22.93 20.99
CA ASN A 257 3.45 -23.90 21.00
C ASN A 257 2.61 -23.77 19.74
N VAL A 258 2.47 -24.87 19.00
CA VAL A 258 1.62 -24.95 17.81
C VAL A 258 0.33 -25.68 18.17
N SER A 259 -0.82 -25.11 17.84
CA SER A 259 -2.12 -25.69 18.14
C SER A 259 -3.07 -25.60 16.95
N ARG A 260 -4.03 -26.53 16.86
CA ARG A 260 -5.21 -26.39 15.99
C ARG A 260 -6.36 -25.81 16.79
N LEU A 261 -6.88 -24.67 16.32
CA LEU A 261 -8.03 -23.99 16.88
C LEU A 261 -9.21 -24.10 15.91
N LYS A 262 -10.30 -24.72 16.37
CA LYS A 262 -11.54 -24.73 15.59
C LYS A 262 -12.09 -23.33 15.43
N HIS A 263 -12.56 -23.04 14.23
CA HIS A 263 -13.23 -21.78 13.91
C HIS A 263 -14.62 -21.62 14.56
N THR A 264 -15.06 -22.63 15.33
CA THR A 264 -16.24 -22.64 16.19
C THR A 264 -15.91 -22.58 17.70
N SER A 265 -14.63 -22.53 18.06
CA SER A 265 -14.18 -22.58 19.46
C SER A 265 -14.34 -21.21 20.12
N ASN A 266 -15.38 -21.03 20.94
CA ASN A 266 -15.70 -19.74 21.55
C ASN A 266 -14.89 -19.40 22.81
N ASN A 267 -14.14 -20.36 23.36
CA ASN A 267 -13.35 -20.21 24.58
C ASN A 267 -11.85 -20.45 24.35
N GLY A 268 -11.42 -20.57 23.10
CA GLY A 268 -10.03 -20.88 22.75
C GLY A 268 -9.58 -22.28 23.16
N ALA A 269 -10.50 -23.24 23.30
CA ALA A 269 -10.16 -24.65 23.39
C ALA A 269 -9.57 -25.13 22.06
N THR A 270 -8.37 -25.71 22.12
CA THR A 270 -7.66 -26.27 20.97
C THR A 270 -7.96 -27.76 20.85
N GLU A 271 -7.96 -28.28 19.62
CA GLU A 271 -8.15 -29.71 19.37
C GLU A 271 -6.92 -30.51 19.81
N TRP A 272 -5.75 -29.94 19.55
CA TRP A 272 -4.47 -30.46 19.98
C TRP A 272 -3.47 -29.33 20.15
N ASN A 273 -2.39 -29.62 20.88
CA ASN A 273 -1.25 -28.75 21.07
C ASN A 273 0.07 -29.54 20.93
N PHE A 274 1.06 -28.93 20.28
CA PHE A 274 2.43 -29.41 20.18
C PHE A 274 3.35 -28.32 20.73
N ALA A 275 4.00 -28.61 21.86
CA ALA A 275 4.96 -27.70 22.47
C ALA A 275 6.34 -27.91 21.81
N SER A 276 6.68 -27.07 20.83
CA SER A 276 8.01 -27.15 20.22
C SER A 276 9.05 -26.75 21.26
N PRO A 277 10.07 -27.59 21.55
CA PRO A 277 11.13 -27.23 22.48
C PRO A 277 12.04 -26.12 21.94
N TRP A 278 11.85 -25.68 20.69
CA TRP A 278 12.71 -24.77 19.99
C TRP A 278 11.98 -23.71 19.16
N PRO A 279 12.63 -22.56 18.88
CA PRO A 279 12.09 -21.52 18.03
C PRO A 279 11.63 -22.02 16.65
N LEU A 280 10.43 -21.60 16.26
CA LEU A 280 9.93 -21.84 14.91
C LEU A 280 10.69 -20.97 13.89
N VAL A 281 10.92 -21.50 12.69
CA VAL A 281 11.58 -20.76 11.59
C VAL A 281 10.61 -20.33 10.49
N ALA A 282 9.45 -21.00 10.39
CA ALA A 282 8.42 -20.70 9.41
C ALA A 282 7.03 -20.78 10.04
N PRO A 283 6.04 -20.04 9.50
CA PRO A 283 4.62 -20.26 9.82
C PRO A 283 4.23 -21.74 9.62
N PRO A 284 3.54 -22.39 10.57
CA PRO A 284 3.04 -23.74 10.37
C PRO A 284 2.08 -23.82 9.17
N LEU A 285 2.13 -24.92 8.41
CA LEU A 285 1.34 -25.11 7.19
C LEU A 285 0.66 -26.48 7.19
N LYS A 286 -0.66 -26.53 6.92
CA LYS A 286 -1.35 -27.81 6.67
C LYS A 286 -1.00 -28.34 5.27
N LYS A 287 -0.61 -29.62 5.20
CA LYS A 287 -0.36 -30.36 3.96
C LYS A 287 -1.01 -31.74 4.04
N GLY A 288 -2.08 -31.94 3.27
CA GLY A 288 -2.83 -33.20 3.30
C GLY A 288 -3.40 -33.48 4.71
N SER A 289 -3.07 -34.66 5.26
CA SER A 289 -3.44 -35.09 6.62
C SER A 289 -2.56 -34.52 7.72
N ASP A 290 -1.52 -33.76 7.38
CA ASP A 290 -0.50 -33.35 8.32
C ASP A 290 -0.39 -31.83 8.45
N VAL A 291 0.23 -31.39 9.53
CA VAL A 291 0.71 -30.03 9.73
C VAL A 291 2.23 -30.06 9.75
N LEU A 292 2.84 -29.25 8.88
CA LEU A 292 4.28 -29.03 8.83
C LEU A 292 4.66 -27.94 9.82
N VAL A 293 5.61 -28.25 10.71
CA VAL A 293 6.18 -27.31 11.67
C VAL A 293 7.69 -27.31 11.47
N ALA A 294 8.25 -26.16 11.09
CA ALA A 294 9.69 -25.98 10.93
C ALA A 294 10.27 -25.27 12.15
N PHE A 295 11.32 -25.83 12.75
CA PHE A 295 11.99 -25.25 13.92
C PHE A 295 13.50 -25.51 13.89
N VAL A 296 14.25 -24.72 14.64
CA VAL A 296 15.69 -24.97 14.86
C VAL A 296 15.88 -26.07 15.88
N ARG A 297 16.93 -26.88 15.80
CA ARG A 297 17.26 -27.86 16.85
C ARG A 297 18.77 -27.90 17.04
N GLN A 298 19.23 -27.94 18.29
CA GLN A 298 20.62 -28.27 18.59
C GLN A 298 20.67 -29.72 19.14
N PRO A 299 21.32 -30.67 18.45
CA PRO A 299 21.33 -32.08 18.86
C PRO A 299 21.94 -32.30 20.25
N ASP A 300 22.95 -31.50 20.60
CA ASP A 300 23.55 -31.45 21.94
C ASP A 300 23.95 -30.01 22.24
N VAL A 301 23.25 -29.37 23.17
CA VAL A 301 23.52 -27.99 23.63
C VAL A 301 24.88 -27.82 24.32
N SER A 302 25.50 -28.91 24.77
CA SER A 302 26.76 -28.90 25.50
C SER A 302 28.00 -29.15 24.63
N THR A 303 27.84 -29.76 23.45
CA THR A 303 28.97 -30.16 22.59
C THR A 303 28.82 -29.84 21.11
N ALA A 304 27.60 -29.70 20.58
CA ALA A 304 27.38 -29.53 19.14
C ALA A 304 27.38 -28.04 18.75
N THR A 305 28.27 -27.65 17.85
CA THR A 305 28.28 -26.32 17.20
C THR A 305 27.36 -26.24 15.97
N VAL A 306 26.61 -27.31 15.69
CA VAL A 306 25.78 -27.44 14.48
C VAL A 306 24.32 -27.22 14.85
N LEU A 307 23.72 -26.18 14.26
CA LEU A 307 22.28 -25.93 14.36
C LEU A 307 21.57 -26.64 13.22
N GLN A 308 20.56 -27.42 13.56
CA GLN A 308 19.73 -28.12 12.59
C GLN A 308 18.47 -27.32 12.30
N ILE A 309 18.01 -27.37 11.06
CA ILE A 309 16.65 -26.97 10.70
C ILE A 309 15.86 -28.26 10.52
N VAL A 310 14.82 -28.43 11.32
CA VAL A 310 14.00 -29.64 11.35
C VAL A 310 12.59 -29.30 10.88
N VAL A 311 11.98 -30.19 10.12
CA VAL A 311 10.55 -30.15 9.84
C VAL A 311 9.89 -31.36 10.49
N ALA A 312 8.99 -31.11 11.44
CA ALA A 312 8.09 -32.10 12.00
C ALA A 312 6.78 -32.15 11.22
N ARG A 313 6.24 -33.36 11.07
CA ARG A 313 4.89 -33.63 10.58
C ARG A 313 4.02 -34.01 11.76
N LEU A 314 2.97 -33.24 12.02
CA LEU A 314 1.97 -33.51 13.05
C LEU A 314 0.69 -34.00 12.39
N GLY A 315 -0.02 -34.95 13.01
CA GLY A 315 -1.33 -35.37 12.50
C GLY A 315 -2.37 -34.26 12.65
N PHE A 316 -3.02 -33.83 11.57
CA PHE A 316 -4.01 -32.76 11.61
C PHE A 316 -5.22 -33.11 12.49
N ASP A 317 -5.65 -34.36 12.44
CA ASP A 317 -6.78 -34.92 13.21
C ASP A 317 -6.34 -35.60 14.51
N ALA A 318 -5.13 -35.30 15.00
CA ALA A 318 -4.73 -35.69 16.35
C ALA A 318 -5.65 -35.06 17.41
N ALA A 319 -5.56 -35.55 18.65
CA ALA A 319 -6.32 -35.03 19.77
C ALA A 319 -5.42 -34.86 20.99
N GLY A 320 -5.61 -33.77 21.73
CA GLY A 320 -4.87 -33.50 22.97
C GLY A 320 -3.42 -33.08 22.74
N GLU A 321 -2.56 -33.37 23.72
CA GLU A 321 -1.14 -33.03 23.63
C GLU A 321 -0.41 -33.99 22.68
N ILE A 322 0.23 -33.45 21.65
CA ILE A 322 1.11 -34.19 20.75
C ILE A 322 2.52 -34.16 21.35
N LYS A 323 2.98 -35.31 21.86
CA LYS A 323 4.33 -35.46 22.40
C LYS A 323 5.33 -35.85 21.32
N ASP A 324 4.91 -36.73 20.42
CA ASP A 324 5.72 -37.26 19.34
C ASP A 324 5.12 -36.88 17.99
N PRO A 325 5.87 -36.22 17.10
CA PRO A 325 5.42 -35.98 15.73
C PRO A 325 5.31 -37.30 14.96
N VAL A 326 4.48 -37.32 13.91
CA VAL A 326 4.35 -38.45 12.98
C VAL A 326 5.70 -38.80 12.34
N SER A 327 6.49 -37.76 12.03
CA SER A 327 7.89 -37.90 11.65
C SER A 327 8.61 -36.57 11.79
N GLU A 328 9.93 -36.63 11.95
CA GLU A 328 10.83 -35.48 11.85
C GLU A 328 11.86 -35.71 10.76
N ARG A 329 12.26 -34.63 10.09
CA ARG A 329 13.32 -34.66 9.08
C ARG A 329 14.28 -33.51 9.31
N VAL A 330 15.57 -33.80 9.26
CA VAL A 330 16.61 -32.77 9.33
C VAL A 330 16.80 -32.22 7.93
N ILE A 331 16.32 -31.01 7.69
CA ILE A 331 16.38 -30.36 6.37
C ILE A 331 17.75 -29.73 6.14
N LEU A 332 18.39 -29.18 7.16
CA LEU A 332 19.70 -28.56 7.01
C LEU A 332 20.54 -28.71 8.28
N ASN A 333 21.81 -29.01 8.11
CA ASN A 333 22.83 -28.85 9.14
C ASN A 333 23.61 -27.56 8.85
N TYR A 334 23.46 -26.55 9.72
CA TYR A 334 24.15 -25.29 9.58
C TYR A 334 25.40 -25.25 10.47
N ASN A 335 26.56 -25.17 9.82
CA ASN A 335 27.87 -25.04 10.47
C ASN A 335 28.20 -23.56 10.70
N GLY A 336 27.59 -22.94 11.71
CA GLY A 336 27.83 -21.55 12.08
C GLY A 336 26.98 -21.09 13.25
N ASN A 337 27.25 -19.88 13.76
CA ASN A 337 26.44 -19.28 14.82
C ASN A 337 25.28 -18.48 14.22
N PHE A 338 24.08 -18.67 14.77
CA PHE A 338 22.92 -17.82 14.52
C PHE A 338 22.71 -16.89 15.71
N SER A 339 22.74 -15.57 15.49
CA SER A 339 22.18 -14.61 16.45
C SER A 339 20.64 -14.64 16.49
N SER A 340 20.03 -15.17 15.42
CA SER A 340 18.59 -15.35 15.25
C SER A 340 18.32 -16.51 14.29
N PRO A 341 17.19 -17.23 14.41
CA PRO A 341 16.80 -18.27 13.46
C PRO A 341 16.80 -17.73 12.00
N PRO A 342 17.12 -18.58 11.00
CA PRO A 342 17.08 -18.17 9.60
C PRO A 342 15.65 -17.88 9.14
N LEU A 343 15.51 -16.95 8.20
CA LEU A 343 14.21 -16.63 7.60
C LEU A 343 13.75 -17.82 6.76
N ALA A 344 12.52 -18.29 6.98
CA ALA A 344 11.99 -19.40 6.21
C ALA A 344 10.51 -19.25 5.86
N SER A 345 10.12 -19.89 4.75
CA SER A 345 8.72 -19.99 4.34
C SER A 345 8.49 -21.25 3.53
N PHE A 346 7.37 -21.93 3.77
CA PHE A 346 6.95 -23.08 2.97
C PHE A 346 6.36 -22.61 1.64
N SER A 347 6.61 -23.36 0.56
CA SER A 347 5.79 -23.24 -0.65
C SER A 347 4.31 -23.48 -0.33
N PRO A 348 3.36 -22.94 -1.12
CA PRO A 348 1.93 -23.07 -0.82
C PRO A 348 1.43 -24.52 -0.69
N ASP A 349 2.07 -25.46 -1.38
CA ASP A 349 1.80 -26.91 -1.32
C ASP A 349 2.60 -27.65 -0.22
N GLY A 350 3.48 -26.95 0.49
CA GLY A 350 4.38 -27.48 1.51
C GLY A 350 5.38 -28.52 0.99
N SER A 351 5.68 -28.55 -0.32
CA SER A 351 6.71 -29.44 -0.87
C SER A 351 8.12 -28.91 -0.66
N ILE A 352 8.29 -27.59 -0.61
CA ILE A 352 9.57 -26.89 -0.50
C ILE A 352 9.58 -26.01 0.75
N LEU A 353 10.70 -25.99 1.46
CA LEU A 353 11.05 -24.98 2.45
C LEU A 353 12.10 -24.04 1.84
N TYR A 354 11.74 -22.76 1.67
CA TYR A 354 12.67 -21.72 1.26
C TYR A 354 13.38 -21.17 2.50
N LEU A 355 14.70 -21.11 2.45
CA LEU A 355 15.56 -20.70 3.56
C LEU A 355 16.47 -19.54 3.14
N GLY A 356 16.40 -18.44 3.88
CA GLY A 356 17.22 -17.25 3.70
C GLY A 356 18.40 -17.23 4.65
N PHE A 357 19.61 -17.11 4.10
CA PHE A 357 20.83 -17.06 4.89
C PHE A 357 21.62 -15.78 4.62
N PRO A 358 22.21 -15.17 5.67
CA PRO A 358 23.23 -14.18 5.47
C PRO A 358 24.43 -14.83 4.76
N PHE A 359 24.98 -14.10 3.80
CA PHE A 359 26.18 -14.45 3.07
C PHE A 359 27.15 -13.27 3.16
N GLY A 360 28.46 -13.53 3.19
CA GLY A 360 29.48 -12.53 3.53
C GLY A 360 29.28 -11.13 2.92
N SER A 361 29.77 -10.09 3.60
CA SER A 361 29.66 -8.68 3.17
C SER A 361 28.21 -8.17 3.00
N ASN A 362 27.35 -8.40 3.99
CA ASN A 362 25.93 -7.95 4.01
C ASN A 362 25.11 -8.46 2.81
N GLN A 363 25.43 -9.64 2.29
CA GLN A 363 24.68 -10.29 1.23
C GLN A 363 23.75 -11.34 1.83
N SER A 364 22.89 -11.91 0.99
CA SER A 364 22.07 -13.06 1.35
C SER A 364 21.91 -14.01 0.17
N ARG A 365 21.49 -15.23 0.47
CA ARG A 365 21.06 -16.22 -0.52
C ARG A 365 19.78 -16.90 -0.04
N VAL A 366 19.01 -17.40 -0.99
CA VAL A 366 17.85 -18.25 -0.74
C VAL A 366 18.17 -19.67 -1.21
N GLN A 367 17.90 -20.65 -0.38
CA GLN A 367 18.04 -22.07 -0.69
C GLN A 367 16.65 -22.72 -0.64
N ALA A 368 16.32 -23.50 -1.66
CA ALA A 368 15.06 -24.22 -1.74
C ALA A 368 15.28 -25.71 -1.44
N CYS A 369 14.70 -26.18 -0.35
CA CYS A 369 14.91 -27.54 0.16
C CYS A 369 13.63 -28.34 0.10
N ARG A 370 13.70 -29.57 -0.40
CA ARG A 370 12.57 -30.50 -0.35
C ARG A 370 12.27 -30.90 1.08
N VAL A 371 10.99 -30.85 1.47
CA VAL A 371 10.54 -31.20 2.82
C VAL A 371 10.40 -32.72 3.02
N ASP A 372 10.28 -33.48 1.93
CA ASP A 372 10.09 -34.93 1.94
C ASP A 372 11.41 -35.73 1.89
N MET A 373 12.56 -35.07 1.98
CA MET A 373 13.89 -35.66 1.96
C MET A 373 14.74 -35.10 3.09
N ASP A 374 15.67 -35.90 3.61
CA ASP A 374 16.64 -35.43 4.59
C ASP A 374 17.79 -34.69 3.91
N GLY A 375 18.30 -33.66 4.59
CA GLY A 375 19.30 -32.74 4.08
C GLY A 375 18.75 -31.78 3.03
N CYS A 376 19.59 -30.84 2.63
CA CYS A 376 19.31 -29.91 1.54
C CYS A 376 20.51 -29.88 0.59
N GLU A 377 20.87 -31.07 0.14
CA GLU A 377 22.00 -31.37 -0.73
C GLU A 377 21.58 -32.41 -1.77
N GLY A 378 22.34 -32.53 -2.87
CA GLY A 378 22.05 -33.48 -3.94
C GLY A 378 20.59 -33.37 -4.43
N PRO A 379 19.80 -34.46 -4.47
CA PRO A 379 18.41 -34.44 -4.94
C PRO A 379 17.42 -33.76 -3.97
N ALA A 380 17.80 -33.54 -2.71
CA ALA A 380 16.98 -32.82 -1.73
C ALA A 380 17.11 -31.29 -1.88
N LEU A 381 18.22 -30.82 -2.46
CA LEU A 381 18.40 -29.44 -2.88
C LEU A 381 17.68 -29.20 -4.21
N LYS A 382 16.70 -28.30 -4.22
CA LYS A 382 16.06 -27.88 -5.47
C LYS A 382 16.92 -26.87 -6.22
N TRP A 383 17.37 -25.82 -5.52
CA TRP A 383 18.27 -24.80 -6.04
C TRP A 383 18.82 -23.91 -4.92
N THR A 384 19.86 -23.16 -5.25
CA THR A 384 20.36 -22.03 -4.46
C THR A 384 20.38 -20.79 -5.35
N SER A 385 19.85 -19.67 -4.87
CA SER A 385 19.84 -18.42 -5.61
C SER A 385 21.26 -17.88 -5.81
N GLY A 386 21.41 -16.95 -6.76
CA GLY A 386 22.57 -16.07 -6.80
C GLY A 386 22.68 -15.20 -5.55
N ASN A 387 23.80 -14.48 -5.40
CA ASN A 387 24.00 -13.55 -4.28
C ASN A 387 23.05 -12.36 -4.40
N LEU A 388 22.31 -12.09 -3.34
CA LEU A 388 21.49 -10.90 -3.19
C LEU A 388 22.28 -9.87 -2.39
N PRO A 389 22.54 -8.66 -2.91
CA PRO A 389 23.44 -7.70 -2.28
C PRO A 389 22.81 -6.92 -1.10
N VAL A 390 21.97 -7.57 -0.29
CA VAL A 390 21.42 -7.04 0.97
C VAL A 390 21.12 -8.18 1.95
N PRO A 391 21.02 -7.90 3.26
CA PRO A 391 20.35 -8.79 4.19
C PRO A 391 18.85 -8.86 3.90
N LEU A 392 18.29 -10.07 3.93
CA LEU A 392 16.85 -10.29 3.82
C LEU A 392 16.13 -10.04 5.15
N GLN A 393 14.90 -9.59 5.05
CA GLN A 393 13.93 -9.43 6.15
C GLN A 393 12.76 -10.41 6.00
N PHE A 394 12.36 -10.72 4.76
CA PHE A 394 11.25 -11.64 4.48
C PHE A 394 11.53 -12.51 3.26
N ILE A 395 10.92 -13.71 3.26
CA ILE A 395 10.82 -14.60 2.11
C ILE A 395 9.36 -15.00 1.96
N LEU A 396 8.76 -14.67 0.82
CA LEU A 396 7.32 -14.84 0.59
C LEU A 396 7.05 -15.47 -0.78
N PRO A 397 6.56 -16.72 -0.82
CA PRO A 397 5.99 -17.29 -2.03
C PRO A 397 4.75 -16.51 -2.46
N TYR A 398 4.60 -16.29 -3.76
CA TYR A 398 3.44 -15.60 -4.34
C TYR A 398 3.16 -16.12 -5.75
N ALA A 399 2.14 -15.56 -6.43
CA ALA A 399 1.73 -15.98 -7.78
C ALA A 399 1.48 -17.50 -7.86
N ALA A 400 0.59 -17.99 -6.98
CA ALA A 400 0.31 -19.42 -6.77
C ALA A 400 1.56 -20.29 -6.47
N GLY A 401 2.62 -19.69 -5.92
CA GLY A 401 3.86 -20.40 -5.59
C GLY A 401 4.84 -20.52 -6.76
N SER A 402 4.53 -19.93 -7.93
CA SER A 402 5.45 -19.92 -9.08
C SER A 402 6.63 -18.94 -8.91
N ARG A 403 6.55 -18.04 -7.92
CA ARG A 403 7.58 -17.05 -7.60
C ARG A 403 7.80 -16.96 -6.09
N VAL A 404 9.00 -16.50 -5.71
CA VAL A 404 9.39 -16.23 -4.34
C VAL A 404 9.95 -14.81 -4.25
N ALA A 405 9.36 -13.95 -3.45
CA ALA A 405 9.90 -12.63 -3.15
C ALA A 405 10.93 -12.74 -2.02
N ALA A 406 12.16 -12.36 -2.32
CA ALA A 406 13.23 -12.16 -1.35
C ALA A 406 13.34 -10.65 -1.07
N ILE A 407 12.91 -10.24 0.12
CA ILE A 407 12.70 -8.83 0.48
C ILE A 407 13.77 -8.44 1.48
N GLY A 408 14.65 -7.51 1.11
CA GLY A 408 15.51 -6.78 2.04
C GLY A 408 14.86 -5.46 2.47
N ALA A 409 15.60 -4.68 3.26
CA ALA A 409 15.07 -3.43 3.83
C ALA A 409 14.60 -2.41 2.78
N GLN A 410 15.26 -2.30 1.63
CA GLN A 410 14.89 -1.34 0.56
C GLN A 410 14.77 -1.98 -0.82
N ARG A 411 15.14 -3.25 -0.96
CA ARG A 411 15.32 -3.89 -2.26
C ARG A 411 14.61 -5.23 -2.28
N VAL A 412 13.90 -5.50 -3.37
CA VAL A 412 13.14 -6.74 -3.55
C VAL A 412 13.58 -7.45 -4.82
N TRP A 413 13.91 -8.73 -4.67
CA TRP A 413 14.15 -9.66 -5.78
C TRP A 413 13.04 -10.68 -5.83
N PHE A 414 12.55 -10.94 -7.04
CA PHE A 414 11.63 -12.02 -7.34
C PHE A 414 12.43 -13.17 -7.94
N LEU A 415 12.35 -14.33 -7.32
CA LEU A 415 13.00 -15.55 -7.76
C LEU A 415 11.97 -16.46 -8.44
N ASN A 416 12.38 -17.13 -9.50
CA ASN A 416 11.61 -18.23 -10.06
C ASN A 416 11.61 -19.40 -9.06
N ALA A 417 10.42 -19.90 -8.67
CA ALA A 417 10.30 -20.94 -7.64
C ALA A 417 10.88 -22.30 -8.07
N GLU A 418 11.05 -22.51 -9.38
CA GLU A 418 11.54 -23.75 -9.97
C GLU A 418 13.05 -23.75 -10.14
N THR A 419 13.67 -22.60 -10.41
CA THR A 419 15.10 -22.51 -10.74
C THR A 419 15.92 -21.66 -9.77
N GLY A 420 15.30 -20.81 -8.95
CA GLY A 420 15.98 -19.84 -8.09
C GLY A 420 16.60 -18.66 -8.84
N ALA A 421 16.40 -18.57 -10.16
CA ALA A 421 16.90 -17.47 -10.98
C ALA A 421 16.14 -16.16 -10.66
N ILE A 422 16.86 -15.03 -10.70
CA ILE A 422 16.25 -13.70 -10.57
C ILE A 422 15.34 -13.46 -11.78
N ALA A 423 14.05 -13.31 -11.52
CA ALA A 423 13.00 -13.09 -12.51
C ALA A 423 12.73 -11.60 -12.77
N ASN A 424 13.28 -10.70 -11.95
CA ASN A 424 13.12 -9.28 -12.17
C ASN A 424 13.59 -8.86 -13.57
N LYS A 425 12.87 -7.90 -14.17
CA LYS A 425 13.29 -7.25 -15.41
C LYS A 425 14.76 -6.80 -15.35
N ASP A 426 15.53 -7.17 -16.36
CA ASP A 426 16.96 -6.89 -16.49
C ASP A 426 17.84 -7.42 -15.33
N GLY A 427 17.32 -8.34 -14.51
CA GLY A 427 18.00 -8.85 -13.32
C GLY A 427 18.16 -7.84 -12.18
N LYS A 428 17.44 -6.72 -12.21
CA LYS A 428 17.57 -5.62 -11.23
C LYS A 428 16.48 -5.68 -10.17
N SER A 429 16.81 -5.36 -8.92
CA SER A 429 15.82 -5.26 -7.85
C SER A 429 14.78 -4.18 -8.12
N VAL A 430 13.61 -4.35 -7.50
CA VAL A 430 12.67 -3.25 -7.31
C VAL A 430 13.01 -2.57 -6.00
N ASP A 431 13.29 -1.26 -6.06
CA ASP A 431 13.85 -0.51 -4.94
C ASP A 431 12.81 0.49 -4.38
N ALA A 432 12.83 0.69 -3.07
CA ALA A 432 12.11 1.78 -2.39
C ALA A 432 12.79 3.14 -2.68
N SER A 433 12.03 4.23 -2.72
CA SER A 433 12.58 5.57 -2.97
C SER A 433 13.51 6.03 -1.85
N GLY A 434 14.69 6.54 -2.22
CA GLY A 434 15.63 7.21 -1.30
C GLY A 434 15.97 6.39 -0.04
N THR A 435 15.55 6.89 1.12
CA THR A 435 15.77 6.26 2.44
C THR A 435 14.59 5.44 2.93
N LEU A 436 13.51 5.34 2.15
CA LEU A 436 12.34 4.54 2.51
C LEU A 436 12.70 3.05 2.56
N ARG A 437 11.96 2.32 3.39
CA ARG A 437 12.10 0.88 3.58
C ARG A 437 10.79 0.19 3.26
N VAL A 438 10.86 -1.07 2.86
CA VAL A 438 9.67 -1.92 2.70
C VAL A 438 9.08 -2.16 4.09
N ILE A 439 7.92 -1.57 4.38
CA ILE A 439 7.22 -1.71 5.66
C ILE A 439 6.18 -2.82 5.57
N GLN A 440 5.50 -2.91 4.43
CA GLN A 440 4.47 -3.89 4.18
C GLN A 440 4.51 -4.31 2.70
N VAL A 441 4.01 -5.50 2.43
CA VAL A 441 3.73 -5.96 1.06
C VAL A 441 2.27 -6.38 0.97
N GLN A 442 1.66 -6.12 -0.18
CA GLN A 442 0.36 -6.66 -0.54
C GLN A 442 0.56 -7.53 -1.77
N LEU A 443 0.20 -8.81 -1.65
CA LEU A 443 0.23 -9.73 -2.78
C LEU A 443 -1.04 -9.57 -3.61
N GLY A 444 -0.97 -9.83 -4.91
CA GLY A 444 -2.15 -10.14 -5.69
C GLY A 444 -2.88 -11.39 -5.17
N ARG A 445 -4.07 -11.67 -5.71
CA ARG A 445 -4.72 -12.96 -5.46
C ARG A 445 -3.87 -14.11 -6.00
N ALA A 446 -4.14 -15.33 -5.54
CA ALA A 446 -3.42 -16.52 -6.01
C ALA A 446 -3.46 -16.68 -7.55
N THR A 447 -4.47 -16.13 -8.22
CA THR A 447 -4.63 -16.16 -9.68
C THR A 447 -3.85 -15.07 -10.42
N SER A 448 -3.14 -14.20 -9.71
CA SER A 448 -2.42 -13.05 -10.27
C SER A 448 -0.95 -13.06 -9.85
N SER A 449 -0.08 -12.52 -10.73
CA SER A 449 1.35 -12.33 -10.48
C SER A 449 1.69 -10.99 -9.84
N GLU A 450 0.67 -10.25 -9.44
CA GLU A 450 0.78 -8.90 -8.91
C GLU A 450 1.49 -8.86 -7.56
N PHE A 451 2.28 -7.81 -7.38
CA PHE A 451 3.00 -7.55 -6.15
C PHE A 451 3.06 -6.05 -5.88
N TYR A 452 2.71 -5.65 -4.67
CA TYR A 452 2.69 -4.25 -4.25
C TYR A 452 3.60 -4.07 -3.03
N LEU A 453 4.56 -3.17 -3.16
CA LEU A 453 5.45 -2.75 -2.08
C LEU A 453 4.89 -1.49 -1.44
N LEU A 454 4.74 -1.50 -0.12
CA LEU A 454 4.32 -0.33 0.65
C LEU A 454 5.53 0.12 1.47
N ASN A 455 6.11 1.25 1.08
CA ASN A 455 7.36 1.74 1.63
C ASN A 455 7.14 2.96 2.53
N GLY A 456 7.93 3.06 3.60
CA GLY A 456 7.83 4.11 4.62
C GLY A 456 9.17 4.37 5.32
N PRO A 457 9.26 5.39 6.19
CA PRO A 457 10.49 5.72 6.89
C PRO A 457 10.87 4.63 7.92
N ALA A 458 12.16 4.61 8.29
CA ALA A 458 12.74 3.64 9.22
C ALA A 458 12.37 3.92 10.71
N ARG A 459 11.07 3.89 11.03
CA ARG A 459 10.56 4.07 12.39
C ARG A 459 9.43 3.07 12.65
N ASP A 460 9.42 2.46 13.82
CA ASP A 460 8.35 1.53 14.21
C ASP A 460 6.99 2.25 14.22
N GLY A 461 5.99 1.59 13.64
CA GLY A 461 4.65 2.18 13.46
C GLY A 461 4.58 3.32 12.43
N ALA A 462 5.64 3.55 11.65
CA ALA A 462 5.56 4.46 10.53
C ALA A 462 4.58 3.94 9.48
N LEU A 463 3.79 4.87 8.93
CA LEU A 463 2.90 4.58 7.84
C LEU A 463 3.70 4.49 6.54
N PRO A 464 3.31 3.59 5.63
CA PRO A 464 3.78 3.69 4.27
C PRO A 464 3.35 5.04 3.67
N LEU A 465 4.21 5.60 2.83
CA LEU A 465 4.02 6.85 2.10
C LEU A 465 4.26 6.66 0.61
N GLU A 466 4.69 5.47 0.20
CA GLU A 466 4.96 5.11 -1.18
C GLU A 466 4.38 3.74 -1.47
N ILE A 467 3.74 3.60 -2.63
CA ILE A 467 3.41 2.30 -3.20
C ILE A 467 4.21 2.10 -4.50
N VAL A 468 4.77 0.90 -4.66
CA VAL A 468 5.37 0.44 -5.92
C VAL A 468 4.64 -0.83 -6.36
N ALA A 469 4.04 -0.81 -7.54
CA ALA A 469 3.34 -1.94 -8.10
C ALA A 469 4.16 -2.66 -9.17
N VAL A 470 4.03 -3.97 -9.22
CA VAL A 470 4.61 -4.87 -10.22
C VAL A 470 3.49 -5.79 -10.71
N ASP A 471 3.17 -5.75 -12.00
CA ASP A 471 2.17 -6.65 -12.61
C ASP A 471 2.72 -8.07 -12.80
N SER A 472 4.02 -8.17 -13.08
CA SER A 472 4.78 -9.42 -13.13
C SER A 472 6.26 -9.12 -12.94
N ALA A 473 7.00 -10.04 -12.31
CA ALA A 473 8.43 -9.85 -12.01
C ALA A 473 9.24 -9.46 -13.26
N GLU A 474 8.94 -10.12 -14.38
CA GLU A 474 9.67 -10.01 -15.65
C GLU A 474 9.44 -8.67 -16.37
N LYS A 475 8.33 -7.99 -16.06
CA LYS A 475 8.02 -6.66 -16.63
C LYS A 475 8.52 -5.51 -15.77
N GLY A 476 8.95 -5.79 -14.53
CA GLY A 476 9.43 -4.79 -13.59
C GLY A 476 8.34 -3.85 -13.11
N GLU A 477 8.75 -2.69 -12.60
CA GLU A 477 7.84 -1.67 -12.08
C GLU A 477 6.73 -1.30 -13.09
N LEU A 478 5.50 -1.27 -12.61
CA LEU A 478 4.32 -0.82 -13.32
C LEU A 478 4.03 0.65 -12.98
N PHE A 479 3.90 0.96 -11.70
CA PHE A 479 3.75 2.32 -11.22
C PHE A 479 4.40 2.50 -9.85
N ARG A 480 4.72 3.75 -9.55
CA ARG A 480 5.15 4.24 -8.25
C ARG A 480 4.35 5.49 -7.93
N TYR A 481 3.89 5.58 -6.69
CA TYR A 481 3.11 6.73 -6.24
C TYR A 481 3.46 7.06 -4.79
N GLU A 482 3.90 8.30 -4.60
CA GLU A 482 4.28 8.86 -3.29
C GLU A 482 3.17 9.81 -2.79
N ILE A 483 2.82 9.67 -1.52
CA ILE A 483 1.81 10.47 -0.85
C ILE A 483 2.39 11.12 0.41
N SER A 484 1.83 12.27 0.79
CA SER A 484 2.26 13.00 1.98
C SER A 484 1.52 12.57 3.27
N SER A 485 0.68 11.54 3.18
CA SER A 485 -0.24 11.09 4.24
C SER A 485 -0.18 9.56 4.38
N SER A 486 -1.10 8.97 5.15
CA SER A 486 -1.17 7.51 5.35
C SER A 486 -1.50 6.74 4.08
N LEU A 487 -0.79 5.62 3.85
CA LEU A 487 -1.09 4.65 2.80
C LEU A 487 -1.40 3.28 3.41
N SER A 488 -2.48 2.67 2.93
CA SER A 488 -2.69 1.22 3.04
C SER A 488 -3.42 0.72 1.80
N CYS A 489 -3.36 -0.57 1.51
CA CYS A 489 -4.04 -1.11 0.34
C CYS A 489 -4.48 -2.55 0.50
N SER A 490 -5.43 -2.96 -0.33
CA SER A 490 -5.88 -4.34 -0.44
C SER A 490 -6.37 -4.63 -1.86
N VAL A 491 -6.34 -5.89 -2.26
CA VAL A 491 -6.81 -6.35 -3.58
C VAL A 491 -8.16 -7.04 -3.40
N ASP A 492 -9.17 -6.63 -4.15
CA ASP A 492 -10.50 -7.25 -4.11
C ASP A 492 -10.54 -8.60 -4.86
N ASN A 493 -11.71 -9.23 -4.97
CA ASN A 493 -11.85 -10.54 -5.63
C ASN A 493 -11.75 -10.44 -7.16
N ASP A 494 -11.85 -9.25 -7.74
CA ASP A 494 -11.71 -8.99 -9.18
C ASP A 494 -10.29 -8.55 -9.56
N ASN A 495 -9.31 -8.73 -8.65
CA ASN A 495 -7.94 -8.25 -8.80
C ASN A 495 -7.84 -6.73 -9.02
N ARG A 496 -8.71 -5.95 -8.37
CA ARG A 496 -8.56 -4.50 -8.32
C ARG A 496 -7.87 -4.08 -7.04
N LEU A 497 -6.83 -3.26 -7.19
CA LEU A 497 -6.17 -2.61 -6.06
C LEU A 497 -7.04 -1.47 -5.54
N TRP A 498 -7.33 -1.52 -4.25
CA TRP A 498 -7.92 -0.44 -3.48
C TRP A 498 -6.87 0.12 -2.53
N MET A 499 -6.73 1.43 -2.48
CA MET A 499 -5.76 2.12 -1.62
C MET A 499 -6.47 3.16 -0.78
N ARG A 500 -6.16 3.21 0.51
CA ARG A 500 -6.44 4.37 1.33
C ARG A 500 -5.29 5.36 1.18
N ILE A 501 -5.60 6.61 0.88
CA ILE A 501 -4.65 7.72 0.76
C ILE A 501 -5.16 8.83 1.66
N GLY A 502 -4.54 8.99 2.84
CA GLY A 502 -5.08 9.87 3.88
C GLY A 502 -6.46 9.38 4.34
N ASN A 503 -7.47 10.22 4.22
CA ASN A 503 -8.85 9.88 4.61
C ASN A 503 -9.69 9.27 3.48
N ASP A 504 -9.17 9.36 2.25
CA ASP A 504 -9.86 8.95 1.04
C ASP A 504 -9.55 7.49 0.68
N LEU A 505 -10.47 6.86 -0.04
CA LEU A 505 -10.31 5.52 -0.60
C LEU A 505 -10.35 5.59 -2.13
N VAL A 506 -9.34 5.03 -2.79
CA VAL A 506 -9.23 5.01 -4.24
C VAL A 506 -9.20 3.59 -4.78
N GLN A 507 -9.78 3.39 -5.95
CA GLN A 507 -9.66 2.16 -6.73
C GLN A 507 -8.71 2.42 -7.90
N ALA A 508 -7.55 1.79 -7.90
CA ALA A 508 -6.58 1.93 -8.99
C ALA A 508 -7.18 1.52 -10.35
N LEU A 509 -6.54 1.96 -11.44
CA LEU A 509 -6.89 1.43 -12.76
C LEU A 509 -6.54 -0.06 -12.85
N PRO A 510 -7.18 -0.80 -13.78
CA PRO A 510 -6.69 -2.11 -14.19
C PRO A 510 -5.21 -2.03 -14.56
N LEU A 511 -4.40 -3.00 -14.13
CA LEU A 511 -2.96 -2.97 -14.42
C LEU A 511 -2.63 -2.98 -15.92
N SER A 512 -3.48 -3.61 -16.73
CA SER A 512 -3.37 -3.57 -18.18
C SER A 512 -3.56 -2.17 -18.75
N ASP A 513 -4.43 -1.37 -18.14
CA ASP A 513 -4.71 -0.01 -18.61
C ASP A 513 -3.59 0.93 -18.22
N TYR A 514 -2.98 0.68 -17.06
CA TYR A 514 -1.72 1.32 -16.69
C TYR A 514 -0.62 1.08 -17.74
N ARG A 515 -0.45 -0.13 -18.27
CA ARG A 515 0.51 -0.39 -19.37
C ARG A 515 0.13 0.26 -20.70
N LYS A 516 -1.15 0.56 -20.98
CA LYS A 516 -1.55 1.29 -22.20
C LYS A 516 -1.24 2.78 -22.10
N VAL A 517 -1.24 3.30 -20.87
CA VAL A 517 -0.98 4.70 -20.55
C VAL A 517 0.54 4.99 -20.50
N LEU A 518 1.36 3.96 -20.28
CA LEU A 518 2.82 3.99 -20.46
C LEU A 518 3.18 3.74 -21.94
N PRO A 519 3.74 4.72 -22.67
CA PRO A 519 4.24 4.51 -24.03
C PRO A 519 5.51 3.64 -24.09
#